data_AF-A0A1Z9A9J4-F1
#
_entry.id   AF-A0A1Z9A9J4-F1
#
_cell.length_a   1.000
_cell.length_b   1.000
_cell.length_c   1.000
_cell.angle_alpha   90.00
_cell.angle_beta   90.00
_cell.angle_gamma   90.00
#
_symmetry.space_group_name_H-M   'P 1'
#
loop_
_entity.id
_entity.type
_entity.pdbx_description
1 polymer ?
#
loop_
_entity_poly.entity_id
_entity_poly.type
_entity_poly.pdbx_seq_one_letter_code
_entity_poly.pdbx_strand_id
1 'polypeptide(L)'
;MDQITAQIKDFIQYIALQFIKDPKLAELRIGNSGENKVNFRLVLSQPDVATLIGRQGFTASTIRSMIKAAAEREGVQVNLRIHSHDEERQYTAAMEAKEIE
;
A
#
# COMPACT_ATOMS: atom_id res chain seq x y z
N MET A 1 12.57 11.78 5.34
CA MET A 1 11.36 10.95 5.16
C MET A 1 10.76 11.11 3.77
N ASP A 2 10.54 12.33 3.26
CA ASP A 2 9.89 12.54 1.94
C ASP A 2 10.57 11.82 0.77
N GLN A 3 11.91 11.86 0.69
CA GLN A 3 12.64 11.22 -0.38
C GLN A 3 12.43 9.69 -0.40
N ILE A 4 12.58 9.01 0.74
CA ILE A 4 12.39 7.55 0.82
C ILE A 4 10.92 7.17 0.57
N THR A 5 9.98 8.00 1.01
CA THR A 5 8.55 7.83 0.70
C THR A 5 8.28 7.90 -0.80
N ALA A 6 8.87 8.86 -1.51
CA ALA A 6 8.74 8.99 -2.97
C ALA A 6 9.35 7.78 -3.70
N GLN A 7 10.55 7.34 -3.30
CA GLN A 7 11.20 6.17 -3.88
C GLN A 7 10.38 4.89 -3.69
N ILE A 8 9.83 4.68 -2.49
CA ILE A 8 8.98 3.53 -2.20
C ILE A 8 7.66 3.61 -2.98
N LYS A 9 7.07 4.81 -3.10
CA LYS A 9 5.88 5.04 -3.92
C LYS A 9 6.13 4.61 -5.37
N ASP A 10 7.21 5.09 -5.97
CA ASP A 10 7.56 4.79 -7.36
C ASP A 10 7.84 3.30 -7.56
N PHE A 11 8.52 2.67 -6.60
CA PHE A 11 8.74 1.22 -6.59
C PHE A 11 7.42 0.44 -6.54
N ILE A 12 6.51 0.79 -5.63
CA ILE A 12 5.20 0.12 -5.49
C ILE A 12 4.40 0.26 -6.79
N GLN A 13 4.36 1.46 -7.37
CA GLN A 13 3.66 1.68 -8.64
C GLN A 13 4.27 0.83 -9.75
N TYR A 14 5.59 0.89 -9.91
CA TYR A 14 6.30 0.14 -10.94
C TYR A 14 6.05 -1.37 -10.83
N ILE A 15 6.17 -1.93 -9.62
CA ILE A 15 6.03 -3.37 -9.42
C ILE A 15 4.58 -3.82 -9.54
N ALA A 16 3.62 -3.06 -9.01
CA ALA A 16 2.19 -3.41 -9.06
C ALA A 16 1.68 -3.50 -10.50
N LEU A 17 2.11 -2.58 -11.38
CA LEU A 17 1.75 -2.58 -12.80
C LEU A 17 2.14 -3.88 -13.53
N GLN A 18 3.12 -4.64 -13.03
CA GLN A 18 3.53 -5.90 -13.65
C GLN A 18 2.58 -7.07 -13.37
N PHE A 19 1.75 -6.97 -12.33
CA PHE A 19 0.89 -8.07 -11.88
C PHE A 19 -0.60 -7.85 -12.19
N ILE A 20 -1.01 -6.61 -12.39
CA ILE A 20 -2.43 -6.25 -12.51
C ILE A 20 -2.88 -6.15 -13.96
N LYS A 21 -4.14 -6.49 -14.20
CA LYS A 21 -4.78 -6.45 -15.51
C LYS A 21 -5.32 -5.06 -15.86
N ASP A 22 -5.83 -4.34 -14.84
CA ASP A 22 -6.47 -3.06 -15.03
C ASP A 22 -5.70 -1.93 -14.30
N PRO A 23 -4.53 -1.50 -14.84
CA PRO A 23 -3.69 -0.49 -14.19
C PRO A 23 -4.36 0.87 -14.04
N LYS A 24 -5.38 1.16 -14.84
CA LYS A 24 -6.17 2.40 -14.75
C LYS A 24 -7.02 2.49 -13.49
N LEU A 25 -7.30 1.35 -12.86
CA LEU A 25 -8.05 1.27 -11.60
C LEU A 25 -7.11 1.17 -10.39
N ALA A 26 -5.79 1.25 -10.59
CA ALA A 26 -4.86 1.23 -9.47
C ALA A 26 -4.69 2.63 -8.89
N GLU A 27 -4.91 2.75 -7.57
CA GLU A 27 -4.68 3.99 -6.84
C GLU A 27 -3.76 3.73 -5.66
N LEU A 28 -2.68 4.50 -5.55
CA LEU A 28 -1.76 4.44 -4.42
C LEU A 28 -1.96 5.66 -3.53
N ARG A 29 -2.51 5.44 -2.34
CA ARG A 29 -2.68 6.46 -1.31
C ARG A 29 -1.57 6.36 -0.27
N ILE A 30 -1.17 7.52 0.25
CA ILE A 30 -0.13 7.64 1.26
C ILE A 30 -0.73 8.36 2.45
N GLY A 31 -0.63 7.77 3.63
CA GLY A 31 -1.03 8.38 4.89
C GLY A 31 0.13 8.37 5.87
N ASN A 32 0.32 9.47 6.59
CA ASN A 32 1.30 9.55 7.67
C ASN A 32 0.58 9.31 9.00
N SER A 33 1.19 8.53 9.90
CA SER A 33 0.57 8.19 11.20
C SER A 33 1.53 8.37 12.37
N GLY A 34 2.47 9.31 12.24
CA GLY A 34 3.49 9.64 13.22
C GLY A 34 4.73 10.25 12.54
N GLU A 35 5.73 10.62 13.34
CA GLU A 35 6.92 11.35 12.88
C GLU A 35 7.76 10.57 11.85
N ASN A 36 7.86 9.24 11.99
CA ASN A 36 8.63 8.36 11.10
C ASN A 36 7.81 7.16 10.62
N LYS A 37 6.49 7.33 10.43
CA LYS A 37 5.57 6.24 10.04
C LYS A 37 4.78 6.60 8.79
N VAL A 38 4.99 5.84 7.72
CA VAL A 38 4.26 5.95 6.46
C VAL A 38 3.38 4.72 6.23
N ASN A 39 2.11 4.94 5.91
CA ASN A 39 1.17 3.92 5.52
C ASN A 39 0.81 4.08 4.04
N PHE A 40 1.20 3.10 3.24
CA PHE A 40 0.81 2.97 1.85
C PHE A 40 -0.47 2.13 1.74
N ARG A 41 -1.45 2.60 0.98
CA ARG A 41 -2.66 1.87 0.63
C ARG A 41 -2.74 1.76 -0.88
N LEU A 42 -2.56 0.55 -1.40
CA LEU A 42 -2.71 0.23 -2.81
C LEU A 42 -4.12 -0.31 -3.04
N VAL A 43 -4.96 0.52 -3.63
CA VAL A 43 -6.34 0.23 -3.98
C VAL A 43 -6.35 -0.32 -5.41
N LEU A 44 -6.97 -1.49 -5.60
CA LEU A 44 -7.02 -2.17 -6.89
C LEU A 44 -8.44 -2.67 -7.20
N SER A 45 -8.63 -3.17 -8.41
CA SER A 45 -9.79 -4.02 -8.71
C SER A 45 -9.71 -5.32 -7.87
N GLN A 46 -10.85 -5.90 -7.50
CA GLN A 46 -10.89 -7.15 -6.74
C GLN A 46 -10.09 -8.33 -7.39
N PRO A 47 -10.16 -8.57 -8.72
CA PRO A 47 -9.33 -9.60 -9.34
C PRO A 47 -7.83 -9.29 -9.31
N ASP A 48 -7.46 -8.01 -9.36
CA ASP A 48 -6.06 -7.58 -9.29
C ASP A 48 -5.48 -7.71 -7.88
N VAL A 49 -6.31 -7.51 -6.83
CA VAL A 49 -5.91 -7.80 -5.44
C VAL A 49 -5.48 -9.25 -5.33
N ALA A 50 -6.33 -10.21 -5.72
CA ALA A 50 -6.00 -11.63 -5.62
C ALA A 50 -4.71 -11.99 -6.38
N THR A 51 -4.50 -11.37 -7.55
CA THR A 51 -3.31 -11.57 -8.38
C THR A 51 -2.05 -11.02 -7.70
N LEU A 52 -2.10 -9.81 -7.15
CA LEU A 52 -0.96 -9.16 -6.49
C LEU A 52 -0.64 -9.75 -5.11
N ILE A 53 -1.66 -10.23 -4.37
CA ILE A 53 -1.44 -10.98 -3.13
C ILE A 53 -0.63 -12.25 -3.44
N GLY A 54 -0.93 -12.92 -4.54
CA GLY A 54 -0.24 -14.13 -4.98
C GLY A 54 -0.57 -15.34 -4.10
N ARG A 55 0.03 -16.49 -4.42
CA ARG A 55 -0.22 -17.75 -3.70
C ARG A 55 0.19 -17.62 -2.24
N GLN A 56 -0.74 -17.88 -1.31
CA GLN A 56 -0.53 -17.76 0.14
C GLN A 56 -0.03 -16.37 0.59
N GLY A 57 -0.29 -15.32 -0.20
CA GLY A 57 0.21 -13.98 0.12
C GLY A 57 1.70 -13.77 -0.15
N PHE A 58 2.37 -14.69 -0.84
CA PHE A 58 3.81 -14.65 -1.07
C PHE A 58 4.25 -13.32 -1.72
N THR A 59 3.66 -12.96 -2.86
CA THR A 59 4.01 -11.74 -3.60
C THR A 59 3.86 -10.49 -2.75
N ALA A 60 2.72 -10.33 -2.07
CA ALA A 60 2.50 -9.19 -1.18
C ALA A 60 3.49 -9.16 -0.01
N SER A 61 3.80 -10.31 0.60
CA SER A 61 4.76 -10.39 1.71
C SER A 61 6.18 -10.04 1.28
N THR A 62 6.60 -10.44 0.08
CA THR A 62 7.91 -10.07 -0.47
C THR A 62 7.99 -8.57 -0.71
N ILE A 63 6.99 -7.96 -1.36
CA ILE A 63 6.95 -6.51 -1.60
C ILE A 63 7.01 -5.76 -0.28
N ARG A 64 6.20 -6.16 0.72
CA ARG A 64 6.22 -5.58 2.07
C ARG A 64 7.59 -5.66 2.73
N SER A 65 8.27 -6.80 2.60
CA SER A 65 9.60 -7.00 3.17
C SER A 65 10.64 -6.10 2.50
N MET A 66 10.56 -5.93 1.18
CA MET A 66 11.46 -5.05 0.42
C MET A 66 11.31 -3.58 0.81
N ILE A 67 10.08 -3.06 0.82
CA ILE A 67 9.85 -1.66 1.19
C ILE A 67 10.24 -1.40 2.65
N LYS A 68 10.02 -2.38 3.53
CA LYS A 68 10.39 -2.29 4.94
C LYS A 68 11.92 -2.20 5.08
N ALA A 69 12.65 -3.11 4.44
CA ALA A 69 14.10 -3.09 4.45
C ALA A 69 14.68 -1.80 3.86
N ALA A 70 14.06 -1.24 2.81
CA ALA A 70 14.47 0.04 2.24
C ALA A 70 14.24 1.21 3.21
N ALA A 71 13.09 1.26 3.88
CA ALA A 71 12.74 2.33 4.81
C ALA A 71 13.49 2.26 6.14
N GLU A 72 13.76 1.05 6.65
CA GLU A 72 14.48 0.82 7.91
C GLU A 72 15.89 1.44 7.88
N ARG A 73 16.52 1.51 6.71
CA ARG A 73 17.84 2.16 6.52
C ARG A 73 17.82 3.66 6.79
N GLU A 74 16.65 4.27 6.64
CA GLU A 74 16.40 5.71 6.83
C GLU A 74 15.69 6.00 8.16
N GLY A 75 15.55 4.99 9.04
CA GLY A 75 14.82 5.12 10.32
C GLY A 75 13.30 5.28 10.16
N VAL A 76 12.76 5.02 8.98
CA VAL A 76 11.32 5.16 8.68
C VAL A 76 10.64 3.79 8.75
N GLN A 77 9.51 3.73 9.45
CA GLN A 77 8.63 2.56 9.46
C GLN A 77 7.58 2.71 8.36
N VAL A 78 7.43 1.66 7.54
CA VAL A 78 6.45 1.64 6.47
C VAL A 78 5.48 0.47 6.60
N ASN A 79 4.24 0.68 6.20
CA ASN A 79 3.24 -0.38 6.06
C ASN A 79 2.61 -0.31 4.67
N LEU A 80 2.33 -1.47 4.07
CA LEU A 80 1.60 -1.56 2.81
C LEU A 80 0.36 -2.43 2.97
N ARG A 81 -0.82 -1.81 2.80
CA ARG A 81 -2.09 -2.51 2.62
C ARG A 81 -2.44 -2.56 1.15
N ILE A 82 -2.91 -3.73 0.72
CA ILE A 82 -3.40 -3.99 -0.63
C ILE A 82 -4.83 -4.44 -0.46
N HIS A 83 -5.78 -3.75 -1.08
CA HIS A 83 -7.20 -4.04 -0.93
C HIS A 83 -7.99 -3.51 -2.13
N SER A 84 -9.25 -3.91 -2.20
CA SER A 84 -10.16 -3.48 -3.25
C SER A 84 -10.76 -2.10 -2.96
N HIS A 85 -11.33 -1.47 -3.99
CA HIS A 85 -12.06 -0.22 -3.85
C HIS A 85 -13.22 -0.31 -2.84
N ASP A 86 -13.85 -1.49 -2.71
CA ASP A 86 -14.91 -1.69 -1.72
C ASP A 86 -14.36 -1.68 -0.30
N GLU A 87 -13.28 -2.42 -0.07
CA GLU A 87 -12.57 -2.44 1.22
C GLU A 87 -12.01 -1.06 1.60
N GLU A 88 -11.52 -0.25 0.65
CA GLU A 88 -11.06 1.12 0.95
C GLU A 88 -12.21 2.03 1.37
N ARG A 89 -13.40 1.91 0.76
CA ARG A 89 -14.58 2.67 1.18
C ARG A 89 -14.99 2.31 2.61
N GLN A 90 -15.04 1.02 2.93
CA GLN A 90 -15.34 0.54 4.27
C GLN A 90 -14.30 1.02 5.29
N TYR A 91 -13.01 0.96 4.92
CA TYR A 91 -11.92 1.44 5.76
C TYR A 91 -12.02 2.93 6.05
N THR A 92 -12.27 3.74 5.01
CA THR A 92 -12.39 5.20 5.14
C THR A 92 -13.58 5.58 6.01
N ALA A 93 -14.76 5.00 5.75
CA ALA A 93 -15.96 5.24 6.55
C ALA A 93 -15.78 4.84 8.03
N ALA A 94 -15.08 3.74 8.30
CA ALA A 94 -14.78 3.31 9.66
C ALA A 94 -13.77 4.21 10.39
N MET A 95 -12.86 4.87 9.65
CA MET A 95 -11.95 5.88 10.22
C MET A 95 -12.71 7.17 10.55
N GLU A 96 -13.53 7.66 9.62
CA GLU A 96 -14.36 8.86 9.82
C GLU A 96 -15.30 8.70 11.01
N ALA A 97 -15.96 7.55 11.15
CA ALA A 97 -16.84 7.27 12.29
C ALA A 97 -16.10 7.30 13.64
N LYS A 98 -14.82 6.92 13.67
CA LYS A 98 -13.98 6.95 14.89
C LYS A 98 -13.41 8.33 15.22
N GLU A 99 -13.42 9.26 14.28
CA GLU A 99 -12.97 10.64 14.50
C GLU A 99 -14.12 11.55 15.00
N ILE A 100 -15.37 11.09 14.87
CA ILE A 100 -16.58 11.82 15.30
C ILE A 100 -17.00 11.43 16.73
N GLU A 101 -16.50 10.33 17.27
CA GLU A 101 -16.74 9.82 18.63
C GLU A 101 -15.65 10.28 19.62
#